data_AF-A0A845RX32-F1
#
_entry.id   AF-A0A845RX32-F1
#
_cell.length_a   1.000
_cell.length_b   1.000
_cell.length_c   1.000
_cell.angle_alpha   90.00
_cell.angle_beta   90.00
_cell.angle_gamma   90.00
#
_symmetry.space_group_name_H-M   'P 1'
#
loop_
_entity.id
_entity.type
_entity.pdbx_description
1 polymer ?
#
loop_
_entity_poly.entity_id
_entity_poly.type
_entity_poly.pdbx_seq_one_letter_code
_entity_poly.pdbx_strand_id
1 'polypeptide(L)'
;MNSLKIYNTLSREKEEFIPLNKNSVGMYVCGPTVYDEPHIGNARPLIIFDLVYRILIKNFGKNKVNYVRNITDIDDKIIQRANELKIDIRELTKNVTEIFLSDCKYLNCLIPNNQPKATENIKGMIQMIENLLAKKFAYIKDGNVYFNVNKFKDYGKLSNKNPKDLISGSRVEISELKNNPLDFVLWKPSKDKEPFWESPWGKGRPGWHIECSVMSEKYLGKEFDLHCGGLDLIFPHHENEIAQSICANDSSIFAKYWMHNGYVTVDGKKMSKSDGNFITINNLKNNFNGQIVRLS
;
A
#
# COMPACT_ATOMS: atom_id res chain seq x y z
N MET A 1 -27.15 -19.59 8.54
CA MET A 1 -26.48 -18.42 7.92
C MET A 1 -25.26 -18.95 7.20
N ASN A 2 -25.10 -18.66 5.90
CA ASN A 2 -23.91 -19.12 5.17
C ASN A 2 -22.67 -18.44 5.74
N SER A 3 -21.62 -19.22 6.04
CA SER A 3 -20.31 -18.72 6.44
C SER A 3 -19.76 -17.72 5.41
N LEU A 4 -19.23 -16.57 5.86
CA LEU A 4 -18.59 -15.60 4.97
C LEU A 4 -17.41 -16.27 4.27
N LYS A 5 -17.38 -16.22 2.94
CA LYS A 5 -16.24 -16.70 2.13
C LYS A 5 -15.61 -15.55 1.38
N ILE A 6 -14.28 -15.54 1.31
CA ILE A 6 -13.52 -14.56 0.54
C ILE A 6 -12.54 -15.26 -0.39
N TYR A 7 -12.30 -14.67 -1.56
CA TYR A 7 -11.22 -15.14 -2.43
C TYR A 7 -9.89 -14.65 -1.87
N ASN A 8 -9.01 -15.57 -1.51
CA ASN A 8 -7.69 -15.26 -0.98
C ASN A 8 -6.66 -15.32 -2.12
N THR A 9 -6.00 -14.21 -2.38
CA THR A 9 -5.01 -14.10 -3.46
C THR A 9 -3.84 -15.06 -3.26
N LEU A 10 -3.48 -15.33 -2.00
CA LEU A 10 -2.37 -16.22 -1.66
C LEU A 10 -2.64 -17.67 -2.07
N SER A 11 -3.84 -18.21 -1.81
CA SER A 11 -4.24 -19.58 -2.17
C SER A 11 -4.87 -19.69 -3.57
N ARG A 12 -5.39 -18.59 -4.11
CA ARG A 12 -6.23 -18.51 -5.31
C ARG A 12 -7.55 -19.28 -5.21
N GLU A 13 -8.07 -19.41 -4.01
CA GLU A 13 -9.34 -20.10 -3.76
C GLU A 13 -10.28 -19.26 -2.90
N LYS A 14 -11.57 -19.63 -2.90
CA LYS A 14 -12.55 -19.07 -1.97
C LYS A 14 -12.46 -19.81 -0.65
N GLU A 15 -11.91 -19.15 0.36
CA GLU A 15 -11.76 -19.69 1.71
C GLU A 15 -12.88 -19.20 2.62
N GLU A 16 -13.21 -19.99 3.65
CA GLU A 16 -14.02 -19.49 4.76
C GLU A 16 -13.23 -18.42 5.53
N PHE A 17 -13.87 -17.27 5.77
CA PHE A 17 -13.26 -16.18 6.52
C PHE A 17 -13.37 -16.45 8.02
N ILE A 18 -12.26 -16.86 8.62
CA ILE A 18 -12.13 -17.15 10.04
C ILE A 18 -11.10 -16.18 10.62
N PRO A 19 -11.52 -15.19 11.44
CA PRO A 19 -10.58 -14.26 12.07
C PRO A 19 -9.54 -14.98 12.94
N LEU A 20 -8.33 -14.42 13.04
CA LEU A 20 -7.28 -14.83 13.97
C LEU A 20 -7.78 -14.76 15.42
N ASN A 21 -8.54 -13.72 15.75
CA ASN A 21 -9.23 -13.57 17.02
C ASN A 21 -10.74 -13.54 16.80
N LYS A 22 -11.49 -14.49 17.39
CA LYS A 22 -12.96 -14.58 17.26
C LYS A 22 -13.71 -13.31 17.71
N ASN A 23 -13.05 -12.44 18.47
CA ASN A 23 -13.63 -11.20 19.01
C ASN A 23 -13.19 -9.93 18.28
N SER A 24 -12.29 -10.00 17.30
CA SER A 24 -11.80 -8.81 16.59
C SER A 24 -11.33 -9.14 15.17
N VAL A 25 -11.60 -8.25 14.22
CA VAL A 25 -11.15 -8.32 12.84
C VAL A 25 -10.30 -7.10 12.52
N GLY A 26 -9.04 -7.31 12.12
CA GLY A 26 -8.13 -6.30 11.60
C GLY A 26 -8.11 -6.29 10.07
N MET A 27 -8.41 -5.14 9.48
CA MET A 27 -8.38 -4.93 8.04
C MET A 27 -7.49 -3.75 7.68
N TYR A 28 -6.47 -3.99 6.85
CA TYR A 28 -5.61 -2.94 6.30
C TYR A 28 -5.88 -2.79 4.79
N VAL A 29 -6.01 -1.54 4.32
CA VAL A 29 -6.11 -1.23 2.89
C VAL A 29 -5.04 -0.22 2.54
N CYS A 30 -4.21 -0.51 1.54
CA CYS A 30 -3.26 0.49 1.02
C CYS A 30 -4.02 1.69 0.45
N GLY A 31 -3.72 2.88 0.98
CA GLY A 31 -4.36 4.13 0.59
C GLY A 31 -3.62 4.89 -0.51
N PRO A 32 -3.97 6.17 -0.74
CA PRO A 32 -3.45 6.94 -1.86
C PRO A 32 -2.04 7.49 -1.58
N THR A 33 -1.26 7.63 -2.65
CA THR A 33 -0.14 8.59 -2.70
C THR A 33 -0.69 9.96 -3.07
N VAL A 34 -0.58 10.94 -2.17
CA VAL A 34 -1.27 12.24 -2.31
C VAL A 34 -0.43 13.26 -3.10
N TYR A 35 -0.11 12.92 -4.35
CA TYR A 35 0.62 13.79 -5.27
C TYR A 35 -0.28 14.52 -6.29
N ASP A 36 -1.45 13.97 -6.61
CA ASP A 36 -2.35 14.51 -7.64
C ASP A 36 -3.81 14.16 -7.33
N GLU A 37 -4.75 14.80 -8.04
CA GLU A 37 -6.18 14.55 -7.82
C GLU A 37 -6.57 13.09 -8.11
N PRO A 38 -7.38 12.45 -7.24
CA PRO A 38 -7.85 11.10 -7.46
C PRO A 38 -8.69 10.96 -8.75
N HIS A 39 -8.43 9.87 -9.47
CA HIS A 39 -9.20 9.48 -10.65
C HIS A 39 -10.13 8.31 -10.37
N ILE A 40 -11.00 7.96 -11.33
CA ILE A 40 -11.98 6.88 -11.16
C ILE A 40 -11.31 5.51 -10.87
N GLY A 41 -10.07 5.32 -11.34
CA GLY A 41 -9.26 4.16 -10.98
C GLY A 41 -8.96 4.10 -9.47
N ASN A 42 -8.78 5.25 -8.81
CA ASN A 42 -8.68 5.33 -7.35
C ASN A 42 -10.04 5.21 -6.66
N ALA A 43 -11.16 5.58 -7.31
CA ALA A 43 -12.50 5.42 -6.72
C ALA A 43 -12.86 3.95 -6.49
N ARG A 44 -12.50 3.05 -7.43
CA ARG A 44 -12.83 1.62 -7.36
C ARG A 44 -12.35 0.94 -6.08
N PRO A 45 -11.06 0.98 -5.67
CA PRO A 45 -10.63 0.39 -4.41
C PRO A 45 -11.35 0.99 -3.20
N LEU A 46 -11.63 2.31 -3.20
CA LEU A 46 -12.36 2.94 -2.09
C LEU A 46 -13.75 2.34 -1.90
N ILE A 47 -14.49 2.18 -3.00
CA ILE A 47 -15.84 1.63 -2.99
C ILE A 47 -15.84 0.15 -2.61
N ILE A 48 -14.96 -0.65 -3.24
CA ILE A 48 -14.89 -2.09 -3.02
C ILE A 48 -14.52 -2.39 -1.56
N PHE A 49 -13.50 -1.73 -1.01
CA PHE A 49 -13.07 -2.01 0.35
C PHE A 49 -13.98 -1.37 1.41
N ASP A 50 -14.70 -0.30 1.08
CA ASP A 50 -15.83 0.15 1.90
C ASP A 50 -16.96 -0.89 1.95
N LEU A 51 -17.30 -1.53 0.82
CA LEU A 51 -18.29 -2.61 0.80
C LEU A 51 -17.83 -3.80 1.66
N VAL A 52 -16.56 -4.20 1.55
CA VAL A 52 -15.97 -5.25 2.39
C VAL A 52 -16.06 -4.86 3.87
N TYR A 53 -15.66 -3.65 4.23
CA TYR A 53 -15.76 -3.16 5.61
C TYR A 53 -17.20 -3.19 6.14
N ARG A 54 -18.19 -2.76 5.34
CA ARG A 54 -19.61 -2.84 5.69
C ARG A 54 -20.09 -4.28 5.90
N ILE A 55 -19.62 -5.22 5.07
CA ILE A 55 -19.93 -6.65 5.23
C ILE A 55 -19.32 -7.19 6.53
N LEU A 56 -18.07 -6.85 6.83
CA LEU A 56 -17.41 -7.24 8.09
C LEU A 56 -18.14 -6.67 9.30
N ILE A 57 -18.52 -5.38 9.28
CA ILE A 57 -19.34 -4.76 10.34
C ILE A 57 -20.65 -5.52 10.51
N LYS A 58 -21.33 -5.89 9.42
CA LYS A 58 -22.61 -6.61 9.48
C LYS A 58 -22.45 -8.02 10.08
N ASN A 59 -21.33 -8.69 9.85
CA ASN A 59 -21.09 -10.06 10.34
C ASN A 59 -20.53 -10.10 11.77
N PHE A 60 -19.64 -9.16 12.13
CA PHE A 60 -18.90 -9.19 13.39
C PHE A 60 -19.31 -8.08 14.37
N GLY A 61 -19.97 -7.03 13.89
CA GLY A 61 -20.32 -5.84 14.68
C GLY A 61 -19.27 -4.73 14.56
N LYS A 62 -19.75 -3.48 14.52
CA LYS A 62 -18.91 -2.29 14.26
C LYS A 62 -17.71 -2.15 15.19
N ASN A 63 -17.91 -2.45 16.48
CA ASN A 63 -16.87 -2.29 17.50
C ASN A 63 -15.81 -3.40 17.48
N LYS A 64 -16.01 -4.45 16.65
CA LYS A 64 -15.07 -5.56 16.50
C LYS A 64 -14.21 -5.46 15.25
N VAL A 65 -14.48 -4.51 14.36
CA VAL A 65 -13.72 -4.37 13.11
C VAL A 65 -12.85 -3.11 13.19
N ASN A 66 -11.53 -3.30 13.12
CA ASN A 66 -10.55 -2.22 13.04
C ASN A 66 -10.07 -2.09 11.59
N TYR A 67 -10.62 -1.11 10.87
CA TYR A 67 -10.24 -0.75 9.51
C TYR A 67 -9.19 0.36 9.51
N VAL A 68 -8.02 0.06 8.95
CA VAL A 68 -6.89 0.98 8.80
C VAL A 68 -6.65 1.24 7.31
N ARG A 69 -6.47 2.50 6.92
CA ARG A 69 -6.07 2.88 5.55
C ARG A 69 -5.08 4.02 5.59
N ASN A 70 -3.84 3.79 5.16
CA ASN A 70 -2.81 4.82 5.24
C ASN A 70 -3.02 5.97 4.22
N ILE A 71 -2.21 7.00 4.38
CA ILE A 71 -1.96 8.03 3.37
C ILE A 71 -0.45 8.08 3.16
N THR A 72 0.01 7.85 1.93
CA THR A 72 1.41 8.04 1.58
C THR A 72 1.62 9.51 1.21
N ASP A 73 2.18 10.26 2.15
CA ASP A 73 2.44 11.70 2.07
C ASP A 73 3.92 12.04 1.89
N ILE A 74 4.74 11.04 1.56
CA ILE A 74 6.11 11.19 1.08
C ILE A 74 6.40 10.12 0.03
N ASP A 75 6.81 10.53 -1.18
CA ASP A 75 7.16 9.64 -2.29
C ASP A 75 7.91 10.44 -3.37
N ASP A 76 8.60 9.77 -4.29
CA ASP A 76 9.25 10.42 -5.44
C ASP A 76 8.26 11.20 -6.30
N LYS A 77 7.05 10.68 -6.51
CA LYS A 77 6.01 11.37 -7.29
C LYS A 77 5.55 12.65 -6.60
N ILE A 78 5.48 12.64 -5.27
CA ILE A 78 5.10 13.82 -4.48
C ILE A 78 6.19 14.89 -4.59
N ILE A 79 7.47 14.51 -4.42
CA ILE A 79 8.60 15.44 -4.53
C ILE A 79 8.66 16.04 -5.94
N GLN A 80 8.57 15.18 -6.97
CA GLN A 80 8.57 15.62 -8.37
C GLN A 80 7.43 16.61 -8.62
N ARG A 81 6.21 16.26 -8.19
CA ARG A 81 5.03 17.09 -8.46
C ARG A 81 5.06 18.42 -7.71
N ALA A 82 5.53 18.44 -6.47
CA ALA A 82 5.73 19.67 -5.72
C ALA A 82 6.74 20.60 -6.41
N ASN A 83 7.84 20.04 -6.93
CA ASN A 83 8.83 20.80 -7.69
C ASN A 83 8.27 21.37 -9.01
N GLU A 84 7.48 20.58 -9.75
CA GLU A 84 6.81 21.02 -10.99
C GLU A 84 5.84 22.18 -10.71
N LEU A 85 5.08 22.10 -9.63
CA LEU A 85 4.12 23.12 -9.22
C LEU A 85 4.76 24.30 -8.48
N LYS A 86 6.04 24.19 -8.08
CA LYS A 86 6.77 25.17 -7.28
C LYS A 86 6.06 25.50 -5.95
N ILE A 87 5.50 24.48 -5.30
CA ILE A 87 4.85 24.59 -3.98
C ILE A 87 5.52 23.68 -2.96
N ASP A 88 5.27 23.94 -1.68
CA ASP A 88 5.78 23.08 -0.61
C ASP A 88 5.11 21.70 -0.63
N ILE A 89 5.87 20.64 -0.29
CA ILE A 89 5.36 19.27 -0.25
C ILE A 89 4.21 19.12 0.76
N ARG A 90 4.29 19.81 1.91
CA ARG A 90 3.23 19.77 2.93
C ARG A 90 1.97 20.45 2.42
N GLU A 91 2.11 21.53 1.63
CA GLU A 91 0.98 22.19 0.98
C GLU A 91 0.31 21.26 -0.04
N LEU A 92 1.09 20.66 -0.95
CA LEU A 92 0.58 19.71 -1.94
C LEU A 92 -0.17 18.54 -1.28
N THR A 93 0.50 17.85 -0.34
CA THR A 93 -0.03 16.65 0.31
C THR A 93 -1.25 16.96 1.16
N LYS A 94 -1.28 18.11 1.84
CA LYS A 94 -2.46 18.58 2.58
C LYS A 94 -3.65 18.79 1.64
N ASN A 95 -3.47 19.57 0.57
CA ASN A 95 -4.55 19.90 -0.36
C ASN A 95 -5.12 18.63 -1.03
N VAL A 96 -4.24 17.75 -1.51
CA VAL A 96 -4.67 16.50 -2.16
C VAL A 96 -5.32 15.54 -1.15
N THR A 97 -4.86 15.51 0.10
CA THR A 97 -5.53 14.74 1.17
C THR A 97 -6.95 15.26 1.43
N GLU A 98 -7.15 16.58 1.49
CA GLU A 98 -8.47 17.17 1.68
C GLU A 98 -9.43 16.82 0.52
N ILE A 99 -8.93 16.86 -0.72
CA ILE A 99 -9.67 16.42 -1.91
C ILE A 99 -10.04 14.93 -1.80
N PHE A 100 -9.09 14.07 -1.45
CA PHE A 100 -9.31 12.63 -1.28
C PHE A 100 -10.38 12.32 -0.21
N LEU A 101 -10.35 13.03 0.92
CA LEU A 101 -11.35 12.86 1.98
C LEU A 101 -12.73 13.35 1.52
N SER A 102 -12.79 14.45 0.77
CA SER A 102 -14.02 14.94 0.14
C SER A 102 -14.57 13.94 -0.88
N ASP A 103 -13.71 13.30 -1.68
CA ASP A 103 -14.08 12.23 -2.62
C ASP A 103 -14.65 11.01 -1.90
N CYS A 104 -14.01 10.57 -0.83
CA CYS A 104 -14.51 9.46 0.00
C CYS A 104 -15.93 9.75 0.52
N LYS A 105 -16.17 10.98 1.00
CA LYS A 105 -17.48 11.41 1.47
C LYS A 105 -18.51 11.44 0.34
N TYR A 106 -18.14 12.01 -0.80
CA TYR A 106 -18.99 12.05 -2.00
C TYR A 106 -19.41 10.64 -2.46
N LEU A 107 -18.48 9.68 -2.45
CA LEU A 107 -18.72 8.27 -2.79
C LEU A 107 -19.42 7.46 -1.68
N ASN A 108 -19.86 8.12 -0.60
CA ASN A 108 -20.53 7.51 0.55
C ASN A 108 -19.70 6.37 1.21
N CYS A 109 -18.38 6.53 1.25
CA CYS A 109 -17.49 5.62 1.96
C CYS A 109 -17.51 5.91 3.46
N LEU A 110 -17.50 4.86 4.28
CA LEU A 110 -17.28 4.97 5.72
C LEU A 110 -15.86 5.42 6.00
N ILE A 111 -15.69 6.14 7.11
CA ILE A 111 -14.38 6.58 7.60
C ILE A 111 -13.66 5.36 8.23
N PRO A 112 -12.40 5.07 7.85
CA PRO A 112 -11.59 4.07 8.53
C PRO A 112 -11.43 4.40 10.01
N ASN A 113 -11.24 3.39 10.87
CA ASN A 113 -10.94 3.61 12.28
C ASN A 113 -9.62 4.39 12.46
N ASN A 114 -8.64 4.15 11.58
CA ASN A 114 -7.35 4.84 11.58
C ASN A 114 -6.90 5.18 10.16
N GLN A 115 -6.32 6.37 9.97
CA GLN A 115 -5.72 6.80 8.70
C GLN A 115 -4.31 7.36 8.91
N PRO A 116 -3.31 6.49 9.19
CA PRO A 116 -1.96 6.93 9.49
C PRO A 116 -1.25 7.50 8.25
N LYS A 117 -0.41 8.51 8.47
CA LYS A 117 0.47 9.07 7.44
C LYS A 117 1.86 8.47 7.51
N ALA A 118 2.52 8.32 6.36
CA ALA A 118 3.89 7.81 6.31
C ALA A 118 4.85 8.71 7.10
N THR A 119 4.75 10.04 6.95
CA THR A 119 5.62 11.00 7.65
C THR A 119 5.49 10.96 9.18
N GLU A 120 4.38 10.47 9.72
CA GLU A 120 4.13 10.33 11.16
C GLU A 120 4.69 9.02 11.74
N ASN A 121 5.19 8.12 10.90
CA ASN A 121 5.61 6.77 11.31
C ASN A 121 7.08 6.45 10.97
N ILE A 122 7.88 7.46 10.62
CA ILE A 122 9.30 7.33 10.25
C ILE A 122 10.13 6.61 11.32
N LYS A 123 9.92 6.92 12.60
CA LYS A 123 10.64 6.24 13.69
C LYS A 123 10.42 4.72 13.68
N GLY A 124 9.19 4.28 13.42
CA GLY A 124 8.87 2.85 13.30
C GLY A 124 9.53 2.21 12.07
N MET A 125 9.63 2.95 10.96
CA MET A 125 10.33 2.50 9.76
C MET A 125 11.83 2.32 10.03
N ILE A 126 12.47 3.29 10.69
CA ILE A 126 13.87 3.16 11.09
C ILE A 126 14.06 1.91 11.98
N GLN A 127 13.21 1.73 13.00
CA GLN A 127 13.30 0.57 13.89
C GLN A 127 13.13 -0.78 13.18
N MET A 128 12.16 -0.88 12.25
CA MET A 128 11.96 -2.11 11.47
C MET A 128 13.18 -2.40 10.58
N ILE A 129 13.78 -1.36 9.99
CA ILE A 129 14.97 -1.50 9.15
C ILE A 129 16.20 -1.90 9.97
N GLU A 130 16.40 -1.32 11.16
CA GLU A 130 17.46 -1.73 12.10
C GLU A 130 17.33 -3.22 12.45
N ASN A 131 16.11 -3.68 12.70
CA ASN A 131 15.83 -5.08 12.99
C ASN A 131 16.13 -5.99 11.77
N LEU A 132 15.70 -5.61 10.58
CA LEU A 132 16.03 -6.33 9.33
C LEU A 132 17.55 -6.40 9.07
N LEU A 133 18.29 -5.34 9.38
CA LEU A 133 19.75 -5.31 9.31
C LEU A 133 20.39 -6.26 10.32
N ALA A 134 19.96 -6.19 11.59
CA ALA A 134 20.45 -7.08 12.65
C ALA A 134 20.23 -8.56 12.30
N LYS A 135 19.10 -8.88 11.66
CA LYS A 135 18.76 -10.22 11.18
C LYS A 135 19.37 -10.60 9.84
N LYS A 136 20.15 -9.72 9.21
CA LYS A 136 20.83 -9.93 7.92
C LYS A 136 19.86 -10.14 6.73
N PHE A 137 18.63 -9.63 6.84
CA PHE A 137 17.66 -9.52 5.74
C PHE A 137 17.77 -8.20 4.99
N ALA A 138 18.53 -7.24 5.52
CA ALA A 138 18.86 -6.00 4.84
C ALA A 138 20.38 -5.79 4.79
N TYR A 139 20.83 -4.90 3.91
CA TYR A 139 22.23 -4.46 3.84
C TYR A 139 22.30 -2.98 3.44
N ILE A 140 23.42 -2.35 3.77
CA ILE A 140 23.72 -0.94 3.44
C ILE A 140 24.69 -0.91 2.27
N LYS A 141 24.43 -0.04 1.28
CA LYS A 141 25.36 0.25 0.17
C LYS A 141 25.17 1.69 -0.28
N ASP A 142 26.25 2.47 -0.30
CA ASP A 142 26.26 3.87 -0.73
C ASP A 142 25.16 4.73 -0.07
N GLY A 143 25.00 4.56 1.25
CA GLY A 143 23.98 5.26 2.06
C GLY A 143 22.54 4.75 1.86
N ASN A 144 22.28 3.88 0.89
CA ASN A 144 20.99 3.20 0.73
C ASN A 144 20.93 1.98 1.65
N VAL A 145 19.73 1.68 2.15
CA VAL A 145 19.43 0.42 2.81
C VAL A 145 18.50 -0.39 1.92
N TYR A 146 18.92 -1.60 1.57
CA TYR A 146 18.16 -2.51 0.70
C TYR A 146 17.70 -3.74 1.47
N PHE A 147 16.54 -4.27 1.11
CA PHE A 147 16.12 -5.62 1.49
C PHE A 147 16.80 -6.65 0.57
N ASN A 148 17.37 -7.69 1.16
CA ASN A 148 18.01 -8.80 0.47
C ASN A 148 16.97 -9.88 0.14
N VAL A 149 16.43 -9.85 -1.07
CA VAL A 149 15.36 -10.77 -1.50
C VAL A 149 15.80 -12.24 -1.43
N ASN A 150 17.07 -12.53 -1.71
CA ASN A 150 17.60 -13.92 -1.70
C ASN A 150 17.53 -14.58 -0.31
N LYS A 151 17.44 -13.80 0.77
CA LYS A 151 17.31 -14.34 2.13
C LYS A 151 15.88 -14.80 2.44
N PHE A 152 14.88 -14.26 1.74
CA PHE A 152 13.48 -14.62 1.93
C PHE A 152 13.03 -15.67 0.90
N LYS A 153 13.02 -16.94 1.31
CA LYS A 153 12.73 -18.09 0.41
C LYS A 153 11.32 -18.07 -0.20
N ASP A 154 10.41 -17.37 0.44
CA ASP A 154 9.00 -17.32 0.09
C ASP A 154 8.63 -16.15 -0.83
N TYR A 155 9.63 -15.38 -1.28
CA TYR A 155 9.42 -14.25 -2.18
C TYR A 155 8.78 -14.68 -3.51
N GLY A 156 7.67 -14.04 -3.87
CA GLY A 156 6.93 -14.32 -5.11
C GLY A 156 5.70 -15.22 -4.93
N LYS A 157 5.46 -15.73 -3.71
CA LYS A 157 4.31 -16.59 -3.41
C LYS A 157 2.98 -15.88 -3.65
N LEU A 158 2.83 -14.62 -3.20
CA LEU A 158 1.57 -13.87 -3.35
C LEU A 158 1.25 -13.65 -4.82
N SER A 159 2.23 -13.21 -5.59
CA SER A 159 2.09 -12.87 -7.01
C SER A 159 2.07 -14.06 -7.96
N ASN A 160 2.32 -15.27 -7.46
CA ASN A 160 2.56 -16.47 -8.27
C ASN A 160 3.73 -16.32 -9.27
N LYS A 161 4.78 -15.59 -8.89
CA LYS A 161 5.91 -15.35 -9.77
C LYS A 161 7.15 -16.04 -9.22
N ASN A 162 7.87 -16.74 -10.09
CA ASN A 162 9.19 -17.25 -9.74
C ASN A 162 10.20 -16.08 -9.81
N PRO A 163 10.97 -15.80 -8.75
CA PRO A 163 12.01 -14.78 -8.76
C PRO A 163 13.00 -14.92 -9.92
N LYS A 164 13.29 -16.14 -10.37
CA LYS A 164 14.19 -16.37 -11.53
C LYS A 164 13.61 -15.78 -12.82
N ASP A 165 12.33 -15.99 -13.06
CA ASP A 165 11.64 -15.54 -14.28
C ASP A 165 11.48 -14.01 -14.29
N LEU A 166 11.35 -13.41 -13.10
CA LEU A 166 11.35 -11.96 -12.93
C LEU A 166 12.67 -11.33 -13.36
N ILE A 167 13.80 -12.00 -13.14
CA ILE A 167 15.13 -11.50 -13.54
C ILE A 167 15.34 -11.69 -15.04
N SER A 168 14.96 -12.84 -15.61
CA SER A 168 15.17 -13.15 -17.03
C SER A 168 14.23 -12.42 -18.00
N GLY A 169 13.03 -12.03 -17.54
CA GLY A 169 11.99 -11.44 -18.38
C GLY A 169 11.83 -9.92 -18.30
N SER A 170 12.60 -9.23 -17.46
CA SER A 170 12.30 -7.84 -17.09
C SER A 170 13.27 -6.80 -17.67
N ARG A 171 12.68 -5.67 -18.05
CA ARG A 171 13.31 -4.34 -18.08
C ARG A 171 13.68 -3.86 -16.67
N VAL A 172 14.18 -4.74 -15.78
CA VAL A 172 14.74 -4.32 -14.49
C VAL A 172 16.08 -3.68 -14.84
N GLU A 173 16.17 -2.36 -14.69
CA GLU A 173 17.45 -1.68 -14.74
C GLU A 173 18.37 -2.34 -13.72
N ILE A 174 19.43 -2.96 -14.24
CA ILE A 174 20.50 -3.53 -13.44
C ILE A 174 21.23 -2.34 -12.83
N SER A 175 20.79 -1.94 -11.63
CA SER A 175 21.51 -0.95 -10.85
C SER A 175 22.73 -1.63 -10.23
N GLU A 176 23.93 -1.13 -10.53
CA GLU A 176 25.18 -1.58 -9.90
C GLU A 176 25.17 -1.41 -8.37
N LEU A 177 24.24 -0.59 -7.85
CA LEU A 177 24.05 -0.36 -6.41
C LEU A 177 23.40 -1.55 -5.70
N LYS A 178 22.77 -2.50 -6.40
CA LYS A 178 22.10 -3.64 -5.78
C LYS A 178 22.94 -4.92 -5.88
N ASN A 179 22.89 -5.76 -4.84
CA ASN A 179 23.53 -7.07 -4.88
C ASN A 179 22.71 -8.08 -5.70
N ASN A 180 21.38 -7.90 -5.73
CA ASN A 180 20.47 -8.61 -6.60
C ASN A 180 19.52 -7.59 -7.28
N PRO A 181 19.22 -7.72 -8.59
CA PRO A 181 18.25 -6.87 -9.29
C PRO A 181 16.87 -6.73 -8.61
N LEU A 182 16.42 -7.77 -7.91
CA LEU A 182 15.14 -7.79 -7.18
C LEU A 182 15.20 -7.10 -5.80
N ASP A 183 16.40 -6.82 -5.27
CA ASP A 183 16.53 -6.12 -3.99
C ASP A 183 15.85 -4.74 -4.09
N PHE A 184 15.15 -4.35 -3.04
CA PHE A 184 14.35 -3.13 -3.04
C PHE A 184 14.74 -2.21 -1.89
N VAL A 185 14.55 -0.92 -2.09
CA VAL A 185 14.93 0.12 -1.14
C VAL A 185 14.03 0.05 0.08
N LEU A 186 14.64 0.03 1.26
CA LEU A 186 14.01 0.26 2.56
C LEU A 186 14.20 1.71 3.00
N TRP A 187 15.39 2.26 2.78
CA TRP A 187 15.76 3.64 3.05
C TRP A 187 16.68 4.15 1.95
N LYS A 188 16.49 5.39 1.50
CA LYS A 188 17.37 6.02 0.50
C LYS A 188 17.82 7.40 0.94
N PRO A 189 19.07 7.78 0.62
CA PRO A 189 19.56 9.14 0.83
C PRO A 189 18.68 10.16 0.13
N SER A 190 18.44 11.28 0.79
CA SER A 190 17.76 12.43 0.18
C SER A 190 18.79 13.31 -0.52
N LYS A 191 18.45 13.78 -1.73
CA LYS A 191 19.28 14.77 -2.45
C LYS A 191 19.14 16.16 -1.83
N ASP A 192 20.02 17.09 -2.23
CA ASP A 192 19.91 18.48 -1.83
C ASP A 192 18.52 19.04 -2.17
N LYS A 193 17.86 19.63 -1.16
CA LYS A 193 16.49 20.18 -1.18
C LYS A 193 15.34 19.16 -1.16
N GLU A 194 15.61 17.85 -1.19
CA GLU A 194 14.57 16.86 -0.90
C GLU A 194 14.27 16.82 0.61
N PRO A 195 13.02 16.51 1.01
CA PRO A 195 12.70 16.25 2.41
C PRO A 195 13.52 15.07 2.93
N PHE A 196 13.93 15.15 4.18
CA PHE A 196 14.72 14.11 4.83
C PHE A 196 14.37 13.98 6.30
N TRP A 197 14.76 12.83 6.85
CA TRP A 197 14.81 12.55 8.27
C TRP A 197 16.20 12.02 8.62
N GLU A 198 16.62 12.29 9.85
CA GLU A 198 17.85 11.70 10.39
C GLU A 198 17.64 10.21 10.66
N SER A 199 18.65 9.40 10.33
CA SER A 199 18.66 7.97 10.59
C SER A 199 20.09 7.50 10.91
N PRO A 200 20.27 6.29 11.46
CA PRO A 200 21.61 5.71 11.68
C PRO A 200 22.45 5.58 10.39
N TRP A 201 21.82 5.68 9.22
CA TRP A 201 22.47 5.55 7.91
C TRP A 201 22.62 6.90 7.18
N GLY A 202 22.40 8.01 7.91
CA GLY A 202 22.44 9.37 7.37
C GLY A 202 21.06 9.91 6.99
N LYS A 203 21.06 11.13 6.43
CA LYS A 203 19.85 11.83 6.01
C LYS A 203 19.20 11.12 4.83
N GLY A 204 17.93 10.77 4.98
CA GLY A 204 17.20 10.12 3.91
C GLY A 204 15.71 10.02 4.17
N ARG A 205 15.07 9.10 3.47
CA ARG A 205 13.63 8.90 3.46
C ARG A 205 13.27 7.44 3.19
N PRO A 206 12.09 6.99 3.62
CA PRO A 206 11.68 5.59 3.47
C PRO A 206 11.50 5.21 2.00
N GLY A 207 11.68 3.92 1.71
CA GLY A 207 11.18 3.31 0.49
C GLY A 207 9.68 3.01 0.59
N TRP A 208 8.97 3.06 -0.52
CA TRP A 208 7.50 2.97 -0.57
C TRP A 208 6.89 1.81 0.23
N HIS A 209 7.51 0.62 0.22
CA HIS A 209 6.95 -0.58 0.81
C HIS A 209 6.98 -0.61 2.36
N ILE A 210 8.05 -0.05 2.96
CA ILE A 210 8.26 -0.17 4.43
C ILE A 210 7.20 0.57 5.23
N GLU A 211 6.57 1.57 4.61
CA GLU A 211 5.56 2.40 5.23
C GLU A 211 4.36 1.55 5.68
N CYS A 212 3.81 0.74 4.77
CA CYS A 212 2.62 -0.07 5.02
C CYS A 212 2.90 -1.22 5.99
N SER A 213 4.07 -1.85 5.92
CA SER A 213 4.51 -2.86 6.89
C SER A 213 4.48 -2.32 8.33
N VAL A 214 5.05 -1.13 8.55
CA VAL A 214 5.12 -0.50 9.88
C VAL A 214 3.77 0.03 10.34
N MET A 215 3.04 0.71 9.45
CA MET A 215 1.74 1.28 9.81
C MET A 215 0.72 0.18 10.11
N SER A 216 0.63 -0.85 9.28
CA SER A 216 -0.29 -1.97 9.56
C SER A 216 0.05 -2.67 10.89
N GLU A 217 1.33 -2.95 11.16
CA GLU A 217 1.78 -3.57 12.41
C GLU A 217 1.39 -2.72 13.63
N LYS A 218 1.60 -1.40 13.57
CA LYS A 218 1.30 -0.49 14.68
C LYS A 218 -0.17 -0.52 15.10
N TYR A 219 -1.10 -0.66 14.15
CA TYR A 219 -2.54 -0.59 14.42
C TYR A 219 -3.23 -1.95 14.52
N LEU A 220 -2.68 -2.99 13.90
CA LEU A 220 -3.31 -4.31 13.80
C LEU A 220 -2.48 -5.44 14.43
N GLY A 221 -1.22 -5.18 14.77
CA GLY A 221 -0.26 -6.18 15.24
C GLY A 221 0.52 -6.83 14.09
N LYS A 222 1.50 -7.66 14.48
CA LYS A 222 2.45 -8.32 13.56
C LYS A 222 1.81 -9.31 12.59
N GLU A 223 0.66 -9.86 12.99
CA GLU A 223 -0.17 -10.76 12.19
C GLU A 223 -1.62 -10.26 12.30
N PHE A 224 -2.31 -10.10 11.17
CA PHE A 224 -3.72 -9.65 11.15
C PHE A 224 -4.56 -10.36 10.09
N ASP A 225 -5.87 -10.07 10.05
CA ASP A 225 -6.82 -10.86 9.29
C ASP A 225 -6.76 -10.59 7.78
N LEU A 226 -6.95 -9.34 7.35
CA LEU A 226 -7.22 -9.02 5.95
C LEU A 226 -6.38 -7.84 5.45
N HIS A 227 -5.56 -8.07 4.42
CA HIS A 227 -4.83 -7.03 3.69
C HIS A 227 -5.42 -6.84 2.29
N CYS A 228 -5.65 -5.59 1.91
CA CYS A 228 -6.39 -5.21 0.72
C CYS A 228 -5.67 -4.16 -0.13
N GLY A 229 -5.87 -4.21 -1.45
CA GLY A 229 -5.40 -3.17 -2.37
C GLY A 229 -5.77 -3.40 -3.84
N GLY A 230 -5.27 -2.56 -4.74
CA GLY A 230 -5.42 -2.77 -6.20
C GLY A 230 -4.66 -3.99 -6.70
N LEU A 231 -5.09 -4.59 -7.83
CA LEU A 231 -4.39 -5.71 -8.45
C LEU A 231 -2.92 -5.39 -8.78
N ASP A 232 -2.62 -4.13 -9.13
CA ASP A 232 -1.27 -3.62 -9.34
C ASP A 232 -0.40 -3.63 -8.08
N LEU A 233 -0.99 -3.68 -6.88
CA LEU A 233 -0.24 -3.73 -5.64
C LEU A 233 0.22 -5.14 -5.26
N ILE A 234 -0.31 -6.20 -5.90
CA ILE A 234 0.14 -7.58 -5.67
C ILE A 234 1.67 -7.67 -5.79
N PHE A 235 2.22 -7.09 -6.86
CA PHE A 235 3.66 -7.04 -7.10
C PHE A 235 4.07 -5.69 -7.71
N PRO A 236 5.13 -5.04 -7.19
CA PRO A 236 6.00 -5.52 -6.12
C PRO A 236 5.51 -5.19 -4.71
N HIS A 237 4.47 -4.35 -4.54
CA HIS A 237 4.19 -3.69 -3.27
C HIS A 237 3.88 -4.66 -2.11
N HIS A 238 2.78 -5.41 -2.20
CA HIS A 238 2.35 -6.34 -1.16
C HIS A 238 3.31 -7.53 -0.98
N GLU A 239 3.96 -7.99 -2.06
CA GLU A 239 5.01 -9.02 -1.97
C GLU A 239 6.20 -8.53 -1.12
N ASN A 240 6.59 -7.26 -1.28
CA ASN A 240 7.65 -6.65 -0.48
C ASN A 240 7.22 -6.44 0.98
N GLU A 241 5.96 -6.07 1.22
CA GLU A 241 5.43 -5.95 2.59
C GLU A 241 5.43 -7.27 3.34
N ILE A 242 5.02 -8.36 2.69
CA ILE A 242 5.11 -9.72 3.25
C ILE A 242 6.55 -10.01 3.66
N ALA A 243 7.51 -9.78 2.75
CA ALA A 243 8.91 -10.07 3.00
C ALA A 243 9.48 -9.25 4.16
N GLN A 244 9.19 -7.94 4.20
CA GLN A 244 9.61 -7.05 5.29
C GLN A 244 9.02 -7.50 6.63
N SER A 245 7.70 -7.65 6.70
CA SER A 245 6.98 -7.90 7.95
C SER A 245 7.30 -9.29 8.53
N ILE A 246 7.32 -10.34 7.70
CA ILE A 246 7.67 -11.70 8.16
C ILE A 246 9.11 -11.73 8.67
N CYS A 247 10.06 -11.18 7.91
CA CYS A 247 11.48 -11.23 8.28
C CYS A 247 11.80 -10.35 9.49
N ALA A 248 11.14 -9.19 9.63
CA ALA A 248 11.31 -8.34 10.79
C ALA A 248 10.73 -8.99 12.05
N ASN A 249 9.58 -9.66 11.95
CA ASN A 249 8.83 -10.10 13.12
C ASN A 249 9.03 -11.56 13.55
N ASP A 250 9.74 -12.36 12.74
CA ASP A 250 9.78 -13.83 12.88
C ASP A 250 8.37 -14.45 12.88
N SER A 251 7.43 -13.79 12.20
CA SER A 251 6.05 -14.23 12.08
C SER A 251 5.92 -15.32 11.03
N SER A 252 4.88 -16.14 11.15
CA SER A 252 4.56 -17.15 10.13
C SER A 252 3.77 -16.57 8.96
N ILE A 253 2.99 -15.53 9.24
CA ILE A 253 2.18 -14.79 8.28
C ILE A 253 2.34 -13.28 8.52
N PHE A 254 1.90 -12.47 7.57
CA PHE A 254 1.72 -11.03 7.77
C PHE A 254 0.23 -10.70 7.84
N ALA A 255 -0.50 -11.06 6.79
CA ALA A 255 -1.95 -11.10 6.78
C ALA A 255 -2.42 -12.50 6.41
N LYS A 256 -3.49 -12.98 7.10
CA LYS A 256 -4.08 -14.29 6.83
C LYS A 256 -4.74 -14.36 5.46
N TYR A 257 -5.39 -13.27 5.05
CA TYR A 257 -6.10 -13.16 3.78
C TYR A 257 -5.68 -11.93 2.98
N TRP A 258 -5.60 -12.10 1.66
CA TRP A 258 -5.23 -11.04 0.71
C TRP A 258 -6.32 -10.83 -0.33
N MET A 259 -6.87 -9.62 -0.41
CA MET A 259 -7.94 -9.29 -1.35
C MET A 259 -7.54 -8.15 -2.29
N HIS A 260 -7.67 -8.39 -3.59
CA HIS A 260 -7.32 -7.40 -4.60
C HIS A 260 -8.48 -7.08 -5.54
N ASN A 261 -8.76 -5.79 -5.77
CA ASN A 261 -9.75 -5.38 -6.76
C ASN A 261 -9.14 -5.35 -8.17
N GLY A 262 -9.93 -5.72 -9.18
CA GLY A 262 -9.54 -5.61 -10.58
C GLY A 262 -9.39 -4.15 -11.05
N TYR A 263 -8.79 -3.99 -12.23
CA TYR A 263 -8.61 -2.69 -12.89
C TYR A 263 -9.96 -2.10 -13.35
N VAL A 264 -10.01 -0.77 -13.40
CA VAL A 264 -11.05 -0.04 -14.14
C VAL A 264 -10.63 0.07 -15.60
N THR A 265 -11.52 -0.32 -16.50
CA THR A 265 -11.36 -0.16 -17.94
C THR A 265 -12.35 0.87 -18.47
N VAL A 266 -11.92 1.72 -19.39
CA VAL A 266 -12.79 2.60 -20.19
C VAL A 266 -12.77 2.08 -21.62
N ASP A 267 -13.94 1.74 -22.17
CA ASP A 267 -14.10 1.14 -23.50
C ASP A 267 -13.22 -0.10 -23.73
N GLY A 268 -13.11 -0.95 -22.70
CA GLY A 268 -12.29 -2.17 -22.74
C GLY A 268 -10.77 -1.92 -22.66
N LYS A 269 -10.31 -0.68 -22.61
CA LYS A 269 -8.90 -0.31 -22.45
C LYS A 269 -8.59 0.15 -21.03
N LYS A 270 -7.35 -0.09 -20.58
CA LYS A 270 -6.86 0.46 -19.32
C LYS A 270 -6.84 1.99 -19.42
N MET A 271 -7.26 2.67 -18.35
CA MET A 271 -7.19 4.13 -18.27
C MET A 271 -5.73 4.62 -18.27
N SER A 272 -5.43 5.66 -19.04
CA SER A 272 -4.14 6.34 -19.05
C SER A 272 -4.31 7.84 -19.34
N LYS A 273 -3.41 8.69 -18.82
CA LYS A 273 -3.42 10.13 -19.15
C LYS A 273 -3.06 10.38 -20.61
N SER A 274 -2.17 9.56 -21.20
CA SER A 274 -1.71 9.71 -22.58
C SER A 274 -2.77 9.38 -23.62
N ASP A 275 -3.72 8.50 -23.30
CA ASP A 275 -4.79 8.10 -24.23
C ASP A 275 -6.02 9.02 -24.13
N GLY A 276 -5.95 10.09 -23.33
CA GLY A 276 -7.04 11.06 -23.17
C GLY A 276 -8.30 10.53 -22.46
N ASN A 277 -8.29 9.27 -21.99
CA ASN A 277 -9.43 8.62 -21.32
C ASN A 277 -9.39 8.73 -19.78
N PHE A 278 -8.64 9.71 -19.26
CA PHE A 278 -8.46 9.93 -17.83
C PHE A 278 -9.58 10.79 -17.25
N ILE A 279 -10.38 10.21 -16.35
CA ILE A 279 -11.52 10.88 -15.71
C ILE A 279 -11.24 11.02 -14.21
N THR A 280 -11.18 12.26 -13.72
CA THR A 280 -11.05 12.56 -12.28
C THR A 280 -12.37 12.34 -11.55
N ILE A 281 -12.32 12.09 -10.24
CA ILE A 281 -13.55 12.04 -9.43
C ILE A 281 -14.23 13.42 -9.43
N ASN A 282 -13.45 14.51 -9.46
CA ASN A 282 -13.97 15.87 -9.55
C ASN A 282 -14.82 16.10 -10.81
N ASN A 283 -14.40 15.57 -11.97
CA ASN A 283 -15.20 15.63 -13.20
C ASN A 283 -16.55 14.91 -13.06
N LEU A 284 -16.58 13.80 -12.31
CA LEU A 284 -17.82 13.05 -12.04
C LEU A 284 -18.74 13.81 -11.09
N LYS A 285 -18.20 14.49 -10.07
CA LYS A 285 -18.99 15.27 -9.09
C LYS A 285 -19.88 16.32 -9.75
N ASN A 286 -19.40 16.93 -10.83
CA ASN A 286 -20.15 17.96 -11.54
C ASN A 286 -21.35 17.42 -12.34
N ASN A 287 -21.37 16.11 -12.64
CA ASN A 287 -22.33 15.51 -13.56
C ASN A 287 -23.20 14.43 -12.92
N PHE A 288 -22.75 13.80 -11.83
CA PHE A 288 -23.39 12.63 -11.24
C PHE A 288 -23.44 12.70 -9.71
N ASN A 289 -24.49 12.09 -9.13
CA ASN A 289 -24.53 11.82 -7.69
C ASN A 289 -23.55 10.68 -7.35
N GLY A 290 -22.84 10.77 -6.22
CA GLY A 290 -21.85 9.76 -5.82
C GLY A 290 -22.42 8.36 -5.61
N GLN A 291 -23.72 8.21 -5.28
CA GLN A 291 -24.37 6.91 -5.23
C GLN A 291 -24.51 6.27 -6.63
N ILE A 292 -24.70 7.08 -7.68
CA ILE A 292 -24.75 6.61 -9.07
C ILE A 292 -23.36 6.12 -9.49
N VAL A 293 -22.32 6.91 -9.19
CA VAL A 293 -20.92 6.50 -9.44
C VAL A 293 -20.55 5.23 -8.67
N ARG A 294 -21.14 5.01 -7.50
CA ARG A 294 -20.92 3.81 -6.70
C ARG A 294 -21.59 2.56 -7.29
N LEU A 295 -22.71 2.73 -7.99
CA LEU A 295 -23.46 1.63 -8.60
C LEU A 295 -22.78 1.05 -9.85
N SER A 296 -22.01 1.87 -10.58
CA SER A 296 -21.26 1.49 -11.80
C SER A 296 -19.99 0.70 -11.50
#